data_AF-A0A2G2ZPZ0-F1
#
_entry.id   AF-A0A2G2ZPZ0-F1
#
_cell.length_a   1.000
_cell.length_b   1.000
_cell.length_c   1.000
_cell.angle_alpha   90.00
_cell.angle_beta   90.00
_cell.angle_gamma   90.00
#
_symmetry.space_group_name_H-M   'P 1'
#
loop_
_entity.id
_entity.type
_entity.pdbx_description
1 polymer ?
#
loop_
_entity_poly.entity_id
_entity_poly.type
_entity_poly.pdbx_seq_one_letter_code
_entity_poly.pdbx_strand_id
1 'polypeptide(L)'
;MKLNVDGSFDSNSNVGGADRLLKDMHGDCVWGFNAKFAAQSPLHAETLALYLGLKIAKKMHCTKLIVVTYSITLASALNDAVELGITLIHHEDRRDNGVADTLAKEGRKKAVLLFFEE
;
A
#
# COMPACT_ATOMS: atom_id res chain seq x y z
N MET A 1 9.05 -15.68 4.33
CA MET A 1 7.77 -15.30 4.96
C MET A 1 6.80 -14.84 3.89
N LYS A 2 5.51 -15.13 4.05
CA LYS A 2 4.45 -14.70 3.14
C LYS A 2 3.50 -13.76 3.87
N LEU A 3 3.31 -12.55 3.35
CA LEU A 3 2.39 -11.56 3.88
C LEU A 3 1.16 -11.48 2.97
N ASN A 4 0.03 -11.96 3.46
CA ASN A 4 -1.26 -11.76 2.83
C ASN A 4 -1.87 -10.47 3.38
N VAL A 5 -2.31 -9.58 2.49
CA VAL A 5 -2.99 -8.34 2.83
C VAL A 5 -4.31 -8.23 2.09
N ASP A 6 -5.31 -7.73 2.79
CA ASP A 6 -6.62 -7.42 2.24
C ASP A 6 -7.13 -6.13 2.89
N GLY A 7 -7.58 -5.19 2.07
CA GLY A 7 -8.14 -3.91 2.49
C GLY A 7 -9.59 -3.79 2.08
N SER A 8 -10.47 -3.50 3.04
CA SER A 8 -11.88 -3.24 2.79
C SER A 8 -12.20 -1.76 2.93
N PHE A 9 -13.20 -1.28 2.19
CA PHE A 9 -13.63 0.12 2.25
C PHE A 9 -15.15 0.23 2.17
N ASP A 10 -15.73 0.99 3.10
CA ASP A 10 -17.12 1.42 3.07
C ASP A 10 -17.20 2.89 2.64
N SER A 11 -17.77 3.12 1.46
CA SER A 11 -17.94 4.45 0.87
C SER A 11 -18.90 5.35 1.65
N ASN A 12 -19.84 4.78 2.40
CA ASN A 12 -20.84 5.57 3.12
C ASN A 12 -20.27 6.24 4.37
N SER A 13 -19.33 5.55 5.02
CA SER A 13 -18.72 6.00 6.28
C SER A 13 -17.26 6.47 6.12
N ASN A 14 -16.67 6.34 4.92
CA ASN A 14 -15.25 6.55 4.66
C ASN A 14 -14.34 5.76 5.64
N VAL A 15 -14.83 4.59 6.04
CA VAL A 15 -14.12 3.68 6.93
C VAL A 15 -13.45 2.61 6.08
N GLY A 16 -12.17 2.42 6.30
CA GLY A 16 -11.42 1.28 5.83
C GLY A 16 -11.22 0.22 6.92
N GLY A 17 -11.17 -1.03 6.49
CA GLY A 17 -10.68 -2.15 7.27
C GLY A 17 -9.45 -2.74 6.60
N ALA A 18 -8.65 -3.47 7.36
CA ALA A 18 -7.66 -4.36 6.79
C ALA A 18 -7.53 -5.62 7.60
N ASP A 19 -7.33 -6.73 6.89
CA ASP A 19 -6.95 -8.01 7.45
C ASP A 19 -5.59 -8.44 6.90
N ARG A 20 -4.75 -8.97 7.79
CA ARG A 20 -3.38 -9.35 7.44
C ARG A 20 -2.97 -10.62 8.13
N LEU A 21 -2.32 -11.48 7.36
CA LEU A 21 -1.76 -12.73 7.85
C LEU A 21 -0.31 -12.84 7.38
N LEU A 22 0.60 -12.92 8.33
CA LEU A 22 1.97 -13.35 8.06
C LEU A 22 2.08 -14.85 8.31
N LYS A 23 2.50 -15.55 7.27
CA LYS A 23 2.72 -16.99 7.28
C LYS A 23 4.20 -17.30 7.10
N ASP A 24 4.64 -18.37 7.75
CA ASP A 24 5.99 -18.91 7.55
C ASP A 24 6.09 -19.71 6.24
N MET A 25 7.21 -20.41 6.08
CA MET A 25 7.49 -21.22 4.89
C MET A 25 6.67 -22.52 4.85
N HIS A 26 6.13 -22.97 5.99
CA HIS A 26 5.26 -24.14 6.10
C HIS A 26 3.78 -23.78 5.86
N GLY A 27 3.46 -22.48 5.85
CA GLY A 27 2.12 -21.97 5.66
C GLY A 27 1.39 -21.69 6.98
N ASP A 28 2.07 -21.88 8.11
CA ASP A 28 1.52 -21.64 9.43
C ASP A 28 1.42 -20.14 9.70
N CYS A 29 0.31 -19.75 10.34
CA CYS A 29 0.11 -18.36 10.72
C CYS A 29 1.03 -18.01 11.90
N VAL A 30 2.08 -17.25 11.61
CA VAL A 30 2.99 -16.72 12.63
C VAL A 30 2.35 -15.53 13.32
N TRP A 31 1.58 -14.75 12.57
CA TRP A 31 0.95 -13.55 13.09
C TRP A 31 -0.23 -13.11 12.23
N GLY A 32 -1.26 -12.58 12.89
CA GLY A 32 -2.44 -12.05 12.22
C GLY A 32 -3.07 -10.91 13.00
N PHE A 33 -3.65 -9.95 12.30
CA PHE A 33 -4.47 -8.90 12.92
C PHE A 33 -5.46 -8.29 11.94
N ASN A 34 -6.44 -7.63 12.53
CA ASN A 34 -7.34 -6.72 11.85
C ASN A 34 -7.06 -5.27 12.30
N ALA A 35 -7.37 -4.30 11.44
CA ALA A 35 -7.27 -2.89 11.76
C ALA A 35 -8.42 -2.12 11.12
N LYS A 36 -8.92 -1.10 11.84
CA LYS A 36 -9.87 -0.11 11.33
C LYS A 36 -9.16 1.22 11.18
N PHE A 37 -9.38 1.93 10.08
CA PHE A 37 -8.78 3.23 9.82
C PHE A 37 -9.68 4.08 8.93
N ALA A 38 -9.41 5.38 8.85
CA ALA A 38 -10.01 6.22 7.82
C ALA A 38 -9.37 5.87 6.47
N ALA A 39 -10.21 5.59 5.48
CA ALA A 39 -9.78 5.39 4.10
C ALA A 39 -10.62 6.28 3.19
N GLN A 40 -10.13 6.53 1.98
CA GLN A 40 -10.78 7.42 1.02
C GLN A 40 -11.23 6.68 -0.24
N SER A 41 -10.77 5.46 -0.42
CA SER A 41 -11.09 4.60 -1.55
C SER A 41 -10.71 3.15 -1.23
N PRO A 42 -11.20 2.17 -2.01
CA PRO A 42 -10.76 0.77 -1.89
C PRO A 42 -9.25 0.61 -2.05
N LEU A 43 -8.64 1.26 -3.06
CA LEU A 43 -7.19 1.22 -3.25
C LEU A 43 -6.43 1.85 -2.07
N HIS A 44 -6.96 2.91 -1.47
CA HIS A 44 -6.36 3.49 -0.27
C HIS A 44 -6.40 2.51 0.90
N ALA A 45 -7.50 1.77 1.08
CA ALA A 45 -7.59 0.75 2.12
C ALA A 45 -6.61 -0.41 1.90
N GLU A 46 -6.52 -0.91 0.66
CA GLU A 46 -5.54 -1.95 0.26
C GLU A 46 -4.10 -1.48 0.48
N THR A 47 -3.80 -0.24 0.12
CA THR A 47 -2.46 0.36 0.32
C THR A 47 -2.15 0.50 1.81
N LEU A 48 -3.12 0.92 2.62
CA LEU A 48 -2.96 0.97 4.08
C LEU A 48 -2.81 -0.43 4.67
N ALA A 49 -3.49 -1.44 4.14
CA ALA A 49 -3.30 -2.83 4.52
C ALA A 49 -1.85 -3.26 4.28
N LEU A 50 -1.32 -3.03 3.08
CA LEU A 50 0.06 -3.32 2.73
C LEU A 50 1.07 -2.60 3.64
N TYR A 51 0.98 -1.27 3.73
CA TYR A 51 1.88 -0.43 4.55
C TYR A 51 2.06 -1.01 5.95
N LEU A 52 0.92 -1.35 6.54
CA LEU A 52 0.80 -1.58 7.96
C LEU A 52 1.15 -3.08 8.23
N GLY A 53 1.02 -3.97 7.23
CA GLY A 53 1.63 -5.30 7.20
C GLY A 53 3.16 -5.30 7.03
N LEU A 54 3.70 -4.43 6.15
CA LEU A 54 5.14 -4.27 5.97
C LEU A 54 5.84 -3.78 7.26
N LYS A 55 5.20 -2.87 8.02
CA LYS A 55 5.71 -2.45 9.34
C LYS A 55 5.89 -3.63 10.30
N ILE A 56 4.96 -4.58 10.29
CA ILE A 56 5.04 -5.75 11.16
C ILE A 56 6.14 -6.69 10.69
N ALA A 57 6.21 -6.98 9.39
CA ALA A 57 7.29 -7.79 8.82
C ALA A 57 8.67 -7.20 9.15
N LYS A 58 8.83 -5.87 9.08
CA LYS A 58 10.04 -5.16 9.50
C LYS A 58 10.33 -5.34 11.00
N LYS A 59 9.33 -5.17 11.86
CA LYS A 59 9.47 -5.39 13.32
C LYS A 59 9.86 -6.82 13.67
N MET A 60 9.45 -7.79 12.85
CA MET A 60 9.83 -9.20 13.00
C MET A 60 11.12 -9.55 12.24
N HIS A 61 11.89 -8.56 11.80
CA HIS A 61 13.16 -8.73 11.11
C HIS A 61 13.09 -9.64 9.88
N CYS A 62 11.94 -9.64 9.18
CA CYS A 62 11.77 -10.39 7.93
C CYS A 62 12.63 -9.75 6.83
N THR A 63 13.61 -10.49 6.32
CA THR A 63 14.52 -10.02 5.25
C THR A 63 14.06 -10.43 3.85
N LYS A 64 13.17 -11.42 3.75
CA LYS A 64 12.56 -11.88 2.49
C LYS A 64 11.06 -12.07 2.66
N LEU A 65 10.30 -11.30 1.91
CA LEU A 65 8.84 -11.26 1.99
C LEU A 65 8.22 -11.52 0.63
N ILE A 66 7.27 -12.46 0.58
CA ILE A 66 6.36 -12.63 -0.55
C ILE A 66 5.06 -11.93 -0.17
N VAL A 67 4.70 -10.87 -0.89
CA VAL A 67 3.44 -10.14 -0.67
C VAL A 67 2.34 -10.76 -1.54
N VAL A 68 1.18 -11.00 -0.95
CA VAL A 68 -0.03 -11.43 -1.65
C VAL A 68 -1.14 -10.43 -1.36
N THR A 69 -1.69 -9.85 -2.42
CA THR A 69 -2.82 -8.90 -2.40
C THR A 69 -3.82 -9.31 -3.47
N TYR A 70 -5.10 -9.01 -3.25
CA TYR A 70 -6.17 -9.23 -4.23
C TYR A 70 -6.45 -7.98 -5.09
N SER A 71 -5.75 -6.87 -4.82
CA SER A 71 -5.80 -5.68 -5.65
C SER A 71 -4.89 -5.82 -6.86
N ILE A 72 -5.47 -5.95 -8.06
CA ILE A 72 -4.74 -6.03 -9.33
C ILE A 72 -3.84 -4.80 -9.52
N THR A 73 -4.35 -3.61 -9.20
CA THR A 73 -3.59 -2.36 -9.30
C THR A 73 -2.36 -2.37 -8.40
N LEU A 74 -2.53 -2.81 -7.14
CA LEU A 74 -1.42 -2.88 -6.20
C LEU A 74 -0.40 -3.96 -6.59
N ALA A 75 -0.87 -5.11 -7.07
CA ALA A 75 -0.01 -6.17 -7.57
C ALA A 75 0.83 -5.73 -8.78
N SER A 76 0.22 -5.03 -9.74
CA SER A 76 0.92 -4.45 -10.90
C SER A 76 2.00 -3.48 -10.44
N ALA A 77 1.65 -2.52 -9.57
CA ALA A 77 2.60 -1.53 -9.08
C ALA A 77 3.79 -2.14 -8.33
N LEU A 78 3.55 -3.22 -7.57
CA LEU A 78 4.62 -3.94 -6.88
C LEU A 78 5.51 -4.72 -7.84
N ASN A 79 4.95 -5.34 -8.87
CA ASN A 79 5.73 -6.04 -9.90
C ASN A 79 6.59 -5.06 -10.68
N ASP A 80 6.02 -3.94 -11.14
CA ASP A 80 6.77 -2.90 -11.86
C ASP A 80 7.94 -2.40 -11.01
N ALA A 81 7.73 -2.20 -9.70
CA ALA A 81 8.80 -1.80 -8.79
C ALA A 81 9.93 -2.83 -8.72
N VAL A 82 9.60 -4.12 -8.67
CA VAL A 82 10.60 -5.21 -8.66
C VAL A 82 11.37 -5.26 -9.98
N GLU A 83 10.68 -5.13 -11.12
CA GLU A 83 11.30 -5.12 -12.46
C GLU A 83 12.24 -3.93 -12.66
N LEU A 84 11.88 -2.76 -12.12
CA LEU A 84 12.73 -1.58 -12.10
C LEU A 84 13.91 -1.68 -11.12
N GLY A 85 14.03 -2.80 -10.38
CA GLY A 85 15.06 -2.98 -9.34
C GLY A 85 14.88 -2.05 -8.14
N ILE A 86 13.68 -1.46 -7.97
CA ILE A 86 13.40 -0.52 -6.89
C ILE A 86 13.40 -1.28 -5.56
N THR A 87 14.41 -0.99 -4.75
CA THR A 87 14.44 -1.40 -3.35
C THR A 87 13.67 -0.38 -2.52
N LEU A 88 12.62 -0.82 -1.83
CA LEU A 88 11.79 0.06 -1.01
C LEU A 88 12.57 0.48 0.27
N ILE A 89 13.26 1.62 0.24
CA ILE A 89 13.94 2.18 1.40
C ILE A 89 12.91 2.91 2.27
N HIS A 90 12.73 2.43 3.48
CA HIS A 90 11.69 2.91 4.38
C HIS A 90 12.21 3.98 5.35
N HIS A 91 12.69 5.12 4.84
CA HIS A 91 12.75 6.41 5.55
C HIS A 91 13.26 7.51 4.63
N GLU A 92 12.47 8.55 4.38
CA GLU A 92 13.00 9.91 4.20
C GLU A 92 12.28 10.80 5.20
N ASP A 93 13.01 11.71 5.82
CA ASP A 93 12.40 12.77 6.61
C ASP A 93 11.44 13.52 5.69
N ARG A 94 10.24 13.88 6.17
CA ARG A 94 9.24 14.59 5.35
C ARG A 94 9.81 15.89 4.77
N ARG A 95 10.86 16.43 5.40
CA ARG A 95 11.63 17.60 4.96
C ARG A 95 12.35 17.38 3.63
N ASP A 96 12.81 16.17 3.34
CA ASP A 96 13.59 15.86 2.13
C ASP A 96 12.68 15.61 0.90
N ASN A 97 11.38 15.35 1.15
CA ASN A 97 10.38 15.09 0.10
C ASN A 97 9.64 16.36 -0.40
N GLY A 98 10.18 17.56 -0.12
CA GLY A 98 9.50 18.84 -0.39
C GLY A 98 9.19 19.10 -1.86
N VAL A 99 10.06 18.64 -2.77
CA VAL A 99 9.85 18.77 -4.22
C VAL A 99 8.68 17.87 -4.68
N ALA A 100 8.65 16.61 -4.27
CA ALA A 100 7.57 15.71 -4.66
C ALA A 100 6.22 16.13 -4.05
N ASP A 101 6.19 16.63 -2.81
CA ASP A 101 4.97 17.18 -2.19
C ASP A 101 4.47 18.42 -2.95
N THR A 102 5.37 19.30 -3.39
CA THR A 102 5.04 20.46 -4.22
C THR A 102 4.46 20.02 -5.57
N LEU A 103 5.12 19.09 -6.27
CA LEU A 103 4.65 18.54 -7.54
C LEU A 103 3.30 17.81 -7.40
N ALA A 104 3.09 17.06 -6.33
CA ALA A 104 1.81 16.40 -6.05
C ALA A 104 0.69 17.43 -5.76
N LYS A 105 1.00 18.55 -5.11
CA LYS A 105 0.07 19.67 -4.90
C LYS A 105 -0.26 20.39 -6.21
N GLU A 106 0.71 20.55 -7.10
CA GLU A 106 0.49 21.17 -8.42
C GLU A 106 -0.31 20.26 -9.36
N GLY A 107 -0.02 18.96 -9.39
CA GLY A 107 -0.78 17.97 -10.15
C GLY A 107 -2.26 17.95 -9.77
N ARG A 108 -2.58 18.07 -8.46
CA ARG A 108 -3.97 18.20 -7.98
C ARG A 108 -4.71 19.42 -8.52
N LYS A 109 -4.00 20.50 -8.90
CA LYS A 109 -4.61 21.72 -9.44
C LYS A 109 -4.87 21.63 -10.95
N LYS A 110 -4.21 20.72 -11.67
CA LYS A 110 -4.32 20.57 -13.14
C LYS A 110 -5.44 19.62 -13.60
N ALA A 111 -6.19 19.02 -12.68
CA ALA A 111 -7.29 18.10 -13.02
C ALA A 111 -8.59 18.84 -13.39
N VAL A 112 -8.54 19.82 -14.31
CA VAL A 112 -9.66 20.22 -15.17
C VAL A 112 -9.07 20.75 -16.48
N LEU A 113 -9.07 19.92 -17.52
CA LEU A 113 -9.39 20.30 -18.90
C LEU A 113 -9.47 19.00 -19.72
N LEU A 114 -10.69 18.43 -19.75
CA LEU A 114 -11.12 17.63 -20.90
C LEU A 114 -11.43 18.63 -22.00
N PHE A 115 -10.72 18.56 -23.12
CA PHE A 115 -11.29 18.97 -24.40
C PHE A 115 -11.37 17.71 -25.26
N PHE A 116 -12.61 17.26 -25.46
CA PHE A 116 -13.01 16.60 -26.69
C PHE A 116 -12.81 17.60 -27.82
N GLU A 117 -12.25 17.16 -28.93
CA GLU A 117 -12.59 17.66 -30.27
C GLU A 117 -12.31 16.55 -31.28
N GLU A 118 -13.17 16.52 -32.30
CA GLU A 118 -13.65 15.40 -33.14
C GLU A 118 -12.60 14.64 -33.96
#